data_AF-A0A182SCP9-F1
#
_entry.id   AF-A0A182SCP9-F1
#
_cell.length_a   1.000
_cell.length_b   1.000
_cell.length_c   1.000
_cell.angle_alpha   90.00
_cell.angle_beta   90.00
_cell.angle_gamma   90.00
#
_symmetry.space_group_name_H-M   'P 1'
#
loop_
_entity.id
_entity.type
_entity.pdbx_description
1 polymer ?
#
loop_
_entity_poly.entity_id
_entity_poly.type
_entity_poly.pdbx_seq_one_letter_code
_entity_poly.pdbx_strand_id
1 'polypeptide(L)'
;MEGILVFDQTNDLIYHNFNEAMREKMSKQAYDLGLLDEESACPTQELNSNVLIQIFSPLLASQRIMMCQFDNAYTSIQMDNNLNVVFDEFLGYIFLEISTKEVDLLKRELGAFIAFTKYICGPNIFSIKSDASKVEHLTELILTYRELYAVNQGVLMEAIEQLLVNVDVKNTVVTALQAATDRLKQDPHSQRSHSLLFVGSKFLARYSTRQAQELAAVDMFFLNLLCQMHTRCSERQR
;
A
#
# COMPACT_ATOMS: atom_id res chain seq x y z
N MET A 1 -1.92 -11.56 -13.15
CA MET A 1 -3.24 -11.68 -12.47
C MET A 1 -2.98 -11.35 -11.03
N GLU A 2 -3.57 -10.29 -10.49
CA GLU A 2 -3.16 -9.70 -9.20
C GLU A 2 -4.36 -9.11 -8.47
N GLY A 3 -4.42 -9.34 -7.16
CA GLY A 3 -5.47 -8.82 -6.30
C GLY A 3 -5.06 -8.66 -4.85
N ILE A 4 -5.48 -7.56 -4.21
CA ILE A 4 -5.32 -7.33 -2.77
C ILE A 4 -6.71 -7.19 -2.15
N LEU A 5 -6.92 -7.83 -1.00
CA LEU A 5 -8.11 -7.69 -0.18
C LEU A 5 -7.70 -7.43 1.27
N VAL A 6 -8.53 -6.67 1.99
CA VAL A 6 -8.40 -6.46 3.43
C VAL A 6 -9.71 -6.74 4.12
N PHE A 7 -9.68 -7.64 5.09
CA PHE A 7 -10.83 -8.04 5.89
C PHE A 7 -10.67 -7.57 7.33
N ASP A 8 -11.76 -7.09 7.91
CA ASP A 8 -11.81 -6.74 9.32
C ASP A 8 -12.00 -7.97 10.23
N GLN A 9 -12.02 -7.72 11.54
CA GLN A 9 -12.19 -8.74 12.57
C GLN A 9 -13.53 -9.49 12.49
N THR A 10 -14.54 -8.92 11.82
CA THR A 10 -15.85 -9.53 11.58
C THR A 10 -15.96 -10.24 10.23
N ASN A 11 -14.84 -10.38 9.51
CA ASN A 11 -14.75 -10.93 8.15
C ASN A 11 -15.44 -10.07 7.09
N ASP A 12 -15.67 -8.80 7.37
CA ASP A 12 -16.21 -7.86 6.40
C ASP A 12 -15.08 -7.31 5.53
N LEU A 13 -15.38 -7.06 4.25
CA LEU A 13 -14.42 -6.56 3.28
C LEU A 13 -14.36 -5.03 3.37
N ILE A 14 -13.20 -4.49 3.73
CA ILE A 14 -13.01 -3.04 3.88
C ILE A 14 -12.21 -2.41 2.74
N TYR A 15 -11.47 -3.20 1.99
CA TYR A 15 -10.70 -2.77 0.82
C TYR A 15 -10.52 -3.95 -0.14
N HIS A 16 -10.63 -3.66 -1.44
CA HIS A 16 -10.15 -4.58 -2.47
C HIS A 16 -9.62 -3.81 -3.68
N ASN A 17 -8.66 -4.40 -4.37
CA ASN A 17 -8.18 -3.92 -5.66
C ASN A 17 -7.81 -5.12 -6.53
N PHE A 18 -8.37 -5.18 -7.74
CA PHE A 18 -8.13 -6.25 -8.71
C PHE A 18 -7.71 -5.67 -10.06
N ASN A 19 -6.69 -6.29 -10.64
CA ASN A 19 -6.42 -6.09 -12.06
C ASN A 19 -7.49 -6.81 -12.92
N GLU A 20 -7.58 -6.47 -14.20
CA GLU A 20 -8.60 -6.98 -15.12
C GLU A 20 -8.66 -8.52 -15.14
N ALA A 21 -7.50 -9.18 -15.32
CA ALA A 21 -7.42 -10.64 -15.31
C ALA A 21 -7.89 -11.29 -13.99
N MET A 22 -7.64 -10.65 -12.84
CA MET A 22 -8.12 -11.14 -11.56
C MET A 22 -9.63 -10.93 -11.40
N ARG A 23 -10.14 -9.79 -11.88
CA ARG A 23 -11.58 -9.49 -11.90
C ARG A 23 -12.34 -10.52 -12.73
N GLU A 24 -11.88 -10.83 -13.93
CA GLU A 24 -12.45 -11.88 -14.79
C GLU A 24 -12.48 -13.24 -14.08
N LYS A 25 -11.38 -13.63 -13.42
CA LYS A 25 -11.31 -14.89 -12.68
C LYS A 25 -12.30 -14.94 -11.51
N MET A 26 -12.40 -13.86 -10.74
CA MET A 26 -13.34 -13.77 -9.62
C MET A 26 -14.80 -13.76 -10.10
N SER A 27 -15.10 -13.11 -11.23
CA SER A 27 -16.44 -13.13 -11.83
C SER A 27 -16.82 -14.52 -12.31
N LYS A 28 -15.89 -15.24 -12.95
CA LYS A 28 -16.10 -16.64 -13.33
C LYS A 28 -16.34 -17.53 -12.11
N GLN A 29 -15.54 -17.37 -11.06
CA GLN A 29 -15.71 -18.16 -9.83
C GLN A 29 -17.03 -17.84 -9.12
N ALA A 30 -17.47 -16.57 -9.12
CA ALA A 30 -18.77 -16.18 -8.59
C ALA A 30 -19.92 -16.83 -9.37
N TYR A 31 -19.81 -16.89 -10.69
CA TYR A 31 -20.77 -17.57 -11.55
C TYR A 31 -20.82 -19.08 -11.28
N ASP A 32 -19.67 -19.74 -11.21
CA ASP A 32 -19.56 -21.18 -10.93
C ASP A 32 -20.15 -21.56 -9.55
N LEU A 33 -20.12 -20.63 -8.59
CA LEU A 33 -20.72 -20.77 -7.26
C LEU A 33 -22.21 -20.39 -7.20
N GLY A 34 -22.80 -19.95 -8.32
CA GLY A 34 -24.21 -19.51 -8.37
C GLY A 34 -24.47 -18.19 -7.64
N LEU A 35 -23.46 -17.33 -7.51
CA LEU A 35 -23.56 -16.03 -6.82
C LEU A 35 -23.89 -14.86 -7.76
N LEU A 36 -23.84 -15.10 -9.08
CA LEU A 36 -24.20 -14.14 -10.13
C LEU A 36 -25.16 -14.81 -11.11
N ASP A 37 -26.20 -14.07 -11.53
CA ASP A 37 -27.10 -14.49 -12.60
C ASP A 37 -26.45 -14.25 -13.98
N GLU A 38 -26.83 -15.04 -15.00
CA GLU A 38 -26.30 -14.96 -16.37
C GLU A 38 -26.40 -13.54 -16.98
N GLU A 39 -27.42 -12.76 -16.62
CA GLU A 39 -27.63 -11.38 -17.10
C GLU A 39 -26.76 -10.33 -16.38
N SER A 40 -26.18 -10.67 -15.22
CA SER A 40 -25.33 -9.79 -14.41
C SER A 40 -23.84 -9.90 -14.77
N ALA A 41 -23.49 -10.85 -15.65
CA ALA A 41 -22.12 -11.19 -16.01
C ALA A 41 -21.50 -10.20 -17.03
N CYS A 42 -21.70 -8.90 -16.84
CA CYS A 42 -20.91 -7.90 -17.53
C CYS A 42 -19.48 -7.92 -16.96
N PRO A 43 -18.44 -8.29 -17.72
CA PRO A 43 -17.05 -8.36 -17.23
C PRO A 43 -16.52 -7.00 -16.76
N THR A 44 -17.19 -5.91 -17.13
CA THR A 44 -16.88 -4.53 -16.75
C THR A 44 -17.52 -4.07 -15.44
N GLN A 45 -18.46 -4.82 -14.87
CA GLN A 45 -19.11 -4.44 -13.62
C GLN A 45 -18.24 -4.85 -12.42
N GLU A 46 -18.11 -3.96 -11.43
CA GLU A 46 -17.38 -4.27 -10.21
C GLU A 46 -18.10 -5.36 -9.41
N LEU A 47 -17.34 -6.36 -8.97
CA LEU A 47 -17.89 -7.42 -8.11
C LEU A 47 -18.35 -6.82 -6.79
N ASN A 48 -19.58 -7.13 -6.41
CA ASN A 48 -20.15 -6.72 -5.14
C ASN A 48 -19.31 -7.30 -3.98
N SER A 49 -19.00 -6.48 -2.97
CA SER A 49 -18.26 -6.90 -1.77
C SER A 49 -18.87 -8.13 -1.09
N ASN A 50 -20.20 -8.27 -1.10
CA ASN A 50 -20.89 -9.45 -0.55
C ASN A 50 -20.53 -10.75 -1.27
N VAL A 51 -20.36 -10.70 -2.60
CA VAL A 51 -19.96 -11.86 -3.41
C VAL A 51 -18.52 -12.25 -3.06
N LEU A 52 -17.62 -11.27 -2.95
CA LEU A 52 -16.23 -11.52 -2.55
C LEU A 52 -16.14 -12.10 -1.13
N ILE A 53 -16.91 -11.58 -0.18
CA ILE A 53 -16.98 -12.13 1.17
C ILE A 53 -17.42 -13.60 1.13
N GLN A 54 -18.43 -13.95 0.34
CA GLN A 54 -18.89 -15.33 0.23
C GLN A 54 -17.81 -16.25 -0.36
N ILE A 55 -17.12 -15.82 -1.43
CA ILE A 55 -16.01 -16.55 -2.05
C ILE A 55 -14.89 -16.82 -1.05
N PHE A 56 -14.50 -15.81 -0.26
CA PHE A 56 -13.36 -15.90 0.65
C PHE A 56 -13.71 -16.38 2.06
N SER A 57 -14.99 -16.49 2.41
CA SER A 57 -15.43 -16.88 3.75
C SER A 57 -14.85 -18.20 4.25
N PRO A 58 -14.73 -19.29 3.45
CA PRO A 58 -14.16 -20.54 3.94
C PRO A 58 -12.66 -20.40 4.21
N LEU A 59 -11.97 -19.63 3.38
CA LEU A 59 -10.54 -19.39 3.48
C LEU A 59 -10.20 -18.56 4.73
N LEU A 60 -10.95 -17.48 4.96
CA LEU A 60 -10.80 -16.64 6.14
C LEU A 60 -11.13 -17.38 7.43
N ALA A 61 -12.20 -18.19 7.43
CA ALA A 61 -12.55 -19.02 8.57
C ALA A 61 -11.41 -19.99 8.91
N SER A 62 -10.84 -20.66 7.90
CA SER A 62 -9.67 -21.53 8.07
C SER A 62 -8.46 -20.79 8.65
N GLN A 63 -8.11 -19.64 8.05
CA GLN A 63 -6.99 -18.80 8.52
C GLN A 63 -7.17 -18.37 9.99
N ARG A 64 -8.37 -17.92 10.37
CA ARG A 64 -8.65 -17.50 11.75
C ARG A 64 -8.61 -18.65 12.74
N ILE A 65 -9.11 -19.83 12.37
CA ILE A 65 -9.00 -21.03 13.22
C ILE A 65 -7.53 -21.37 13.44
N MET A 66 -6.74 -21.42 12.38
CA MET A 66 -5.31 -21.73 12.44
C MET A 66 -4.53 -20.72 13.29
N MET A 67 -4.88 -19.43 13.18
CA MET A 67 -4.27 -18.36 13.96
C MET A 67 -4.69 -18.43 15.44
N CYS A 68 -5.98 -18.50 15.74
CA CYS A 68 -6.48 -18.35 17.12
C CYS A 68 -6.45 -19.63 17.95
N GLN A 69 -6.63 -20.80 17.32
CA GLN A 69 -6.73 -22.09 18.03
C GLN A 69 -5.43 -22.88 18.00
N PHE A 70 -4.63 -22.72 16.94
CA PHE A 70 -3.45 -23.55 16.71
C PHE A 70 -2.13 -22.77 16.74
N ASP A 71 -2.15 -21.44 16.85
CA ASP A 71 -0.98 -20.56 16.79
C ASP A 71 -0.08 -20.85 15.56
N ASN A 72 -0.72 -21.20 14.45
CA ASN A 72 -0.07 -21.67 13.23
C ASN A 72 -0.79 -21.12 12.00
N ALA A 73 -0.87 -19.79 11.91
CA ALA A 73 -1.49 -19.11 10.79
C ALA A 73 -0.79 -19.43 9.46
N TYR A 74 -1.55 -19.53 8.37
CA TYR A 74 -0.94 -19.67 7.04
C TYR A 74 -0.20 -18.39 6.69
N THR A 75 1.05 -18.51 6.22
CA THR A 75 1.77 -17.38 5.61
C THR A 75 1.52 -17.29 4.11
N SER A 76 1.24 -18.43 3.48
CA SER A 76 1.02 -18.52 2.03
C SER A 76 0.35 -19.84 1.65
N ILE A 77 -0.40 -19.85 0.56
CA ILE A 77 -1.03 -21.01 -0.04
C ILE A 77 -0.74 -20.97 -1.54
N GLN A 78 -0.24 -22.07 -2.09
CA GLN A 78 -0.08 -22.24 -3.53
C GLN A 78 -1.27 -23.05 -4.05
N MET A 79 -2.02 -22.46 -4.97
CA MET A 79 -3.13 -23.09 -5.67
C MET A 79 -2.69 -23.54 -7.07
N ASP A 80 -3.57 -24.26 -7.75
CA ASP A 80 -3.36 -24.68 -9.13
C ASP A 80 -3.10 -23.48 -10.06
N ASN A 81 -2.39 -23.73 -11.17
CA ASN A 81 -1.99 -22.74 -12.17
C ASN A 81 -1.06 -21.63 -11.64
N ASN A 82 -0.20 -21.96 -10.67
CA ASN A 82 0.75 -21.03 -10.03
C ASN A 82 0.08 -19.80 -9.39
N LEU A 83 -1.17 -19.92 -8.97
CA LEU A 83 -1.83 -18.86 -8.22
C LEU A 83 -1.42 -18.95 -6.76
N ASN A 84 -0.62 -18.00 -6.31
CA ASN A 84 -0.16 -17.89 -4.94
C ASN A 84 -1.07 -16.93 -4.17
N VAL A 85 -1.38 -17.30 -2.93
CA VAL A 85 -2.06 -16.45 -1.96
C VAL A 85 -1.11 -16.24 -0.79
N VAL A 86 -0.94 -15.00 -0.36
CA VAL A 86 -0.17 -14.65 0.83
C VAL A 86 -1.10 -13.94 1.82
N PHE A 87 -0.90 -14.27 3.10
CA PHE A 87 -1.64 -13.68 4.21
C PHE A 87 -0.68 -12.97 5.13
N ASP A 88 -1.17 -11.87 5.70
CA ASP A 88 -0.53 -11.22 6.84
C ASP A 88 -1.62 -10.56 7.70
N GLU A 89 -1.26 -10.22 8.94
CA GLU A 89 -2.19 -9.70 9.94
C GLU A 89 -1.65 -8.43 10.57
N PHE A 90 -2.53 -7.43 10.69
CA PHE A 90 -2.19 -6.20 11.40
C PHE A 90 -3.42 -5.63 12.12
N LEU A 91 -3.34 -5.46 13.44
CA LEU A 91 -4.39 -4.90 14.31
C LEU A 91 -5.75 -5.65 14.23
N GLY A 92 -5.71 -6.95 14.02
CA GLY A 92 -6.84 -7.87 13.84
C GLY A 92 -7.39 -7.93 12.41
N TYR A 93 -6.85 -7.12 11.49
CA TYR A 93 -7.21 -7.12 10.07
C TYR A 93 -6.38 -8.15 9.33
N ILE A 94 -7.03 -8.92 8.46
CA ILE A 94 -6.35 -9.89 7.60
C ILE A 94 -6.13 -9.23 6.24
N PHE A 95 -4.86 -9.12 5.88
CA PHE A 95 -4.41 -8.69 4.57
C PHE A 95 -4.15 -9.92 3.72
N LEU A 96 -4.65 -9.89 2.48
CA LEU A 96 -4.58 -11.01 1.57
C LEU A 96 -4.17 -10.50 0.19
N GLU A 97 -3.09 -11.05 -0.35
CA GLU A 97 -2.69 -10.82 -1.73
C GLU A 97 -2.73 -12.12 -2.54
N ILE A 98 -3.28 -12.04 -3.75
CA ILE A 98 -3.40 -13.15 -4.70
C ILE A 98 -2.68 -12.75 -5.97
N SER A 99 -1.74 -13.57 -6.43
CA SER A 99 -0.99 -13.29 -7.65
C SER A 99 -0.37 -14.54 -8.26
N THR A 100 0.07 -14.43 -9.51
CA THR A 100 0.89 -15.44 -10.19
C THR A 100 2.40 -15.21 -10.03
N LYS A 101 2.82 -14.16 -9.29
CA LYS A 101 4.24 -13.93 -8.96
C LYS A 101 4.70 -14.92 -7.88
N GLU A 102 6.01 -15.00 -7.68
CA GLU A 102 6.62 -15.80 -6.61
C GLU A 102 6.20 -15.32 -5.21
N VAL A 103 6.09 -16.26 -4.26
CA VAL A 103 5.58 -16.02 -2.90
C VAL A 103 6.38 -14.93 -2.17
N ASP A 104 7.71 -14.89 -2.34
CA ASP A 104 8.55 -13.90 -1.66
C ASP A 104 8.30 -12.47 -2.14
N LEU A 105 8.00 -12.30 -3.44
CA LEU A 105 7.62 -11.01 -4.01
C LEU A 105 6.25 -10.56 -3.49
N LEU A 106 5.29 -11.48 -3.37
CA LEU A 106 3.97 -11.21 -2.80
C LEU A 106 4.08 -10.79 -1.34
N LYS A 107 4.87 -11.51 -0.53
CA LYS A 107 5.09 -11.15 0.88
C LYS A 107 5.67 -9.75 1.02
N ARG A 108 6.61 -9.36 0.15
CA ARG A 108 7.18 -8.01 0.15
C ARG A 108 6.15 -6.96 -0.23
N GLU A 109 5.39 -7.21 -1.29
CA GLU A 109 4.37 -6.28 -1.78
C GLU A 109 3.24 -6.09 -0.76
N LEU A 110 2.76 -7.17 -0.15
CA LEU A 110 1.77 -7.13 0.92
C LEU A 110 2.29 -6.38 2.15
N GLY A 111 3.55 -6.60 2.54
CA GLY A 111 4.21 -5.87 3.61
C GLY A 111 4.31 -4.36 3.34
N ALA A 112 4.65 -3.98 2.10
CA ALA A 112 4.62 -2.58 1.68
C ALA A 112 3.20 -1.99 1.75
N PHE A 113 2.19 -2.74 1.32
CA PHE A 113 0.80 -2.30 1.39
C PHE A 113 0.29 -2.12 2.84
N ILE A 114 0.70 -2.99 3.76
CA ILE A 114 0.43 -2.83 5.20
C ILE A 114 1.09 -1.56 5.74
N ALA A 115 2.34 -1.30 5.35
CA ALA A 115 3.03 -0.07 5.73
C ALA A 115 2.29 1.18 5.21
N PHE A 116 1.84 1.18 3.95
CA PHE A 116 1.05 2.28 3.38
C PHE A 116 -0.26 2.48 4.15
N THR A 117 -0.96 1.39 4.45
CA THR A 117 -2.19 1.41 5.25
C THR A 117 -1.94 2.05 6.62
N LYS A 118 -0.85 1.68 7.29
CA LYS A 118 -0.45 2.26 8.57
C LYS A 118 -0.18 3.77 8.47
N TYR A 119 0.50 4.24 7.41
CA TYR A 119 0.78 5.67 7.25
C TYR A 119 -0.45 6.50 6.92
N ILE A 120 -1.35 5.99 6.07
CA ILE A 120 -2.55 6.71 5.62
C ILE A 120 -3.66 6.70 6.68
N CYS A 121 -3.85 5.58 7.36
CA CYS A 121 -4.98 5.38 8.28
C CYS A 121 -4.60 5.50 9.76
N GLY A 122 -3.31 5.41 10.08
CA GLY A 122 -2.84 5.31 11.46
C GLY A 122 -3.48 4.11 12.16
N PRO A 123 -4.02 4.28 13.38
CA PRO A 123 -4.67 3.21 14.12
C PRO A 123 -6.09 2.87 13.63
N ASN A 124 -6.73 3.72 12.82
CA ASN A 124 -8.13 3.54 12.41
C ASN A 124 -8.24 3.03 10.96
N ILE A 125 -7.84 1.78 10.75
CA ILE A 125 -7.88 1.11 9.44
C ILE A 125 -9.32 0.99 8.91
N PHE A 126 -10.31 0.79 9.81
CA PHE A 126 -11.72 0.72 9.42
C PHE A 126 -12.20 1.95 8.64
N SER A 127 -11.57 3.12 8.83
CA SER A 127 -11.94 4.34 8.12
C SER A 127 -11.84 4.23 6.59
N ILE A 128 -11.04 3.29 6.06
CA ILE A 128 -10.93 3.02 4.62
C ILE A 128 -12.31 2.69 4.02
N LYS A 129 -13.15 1.93 4.74
CA LYS A 129 -14.46 1.49 4.25
C LYS A 129 -15.40 2.66 3.90
N SER A 130 -15.26 3.78 4.61
CA SER A 130 -16.12 4.97 4.46
C SER A 130 -15.44 6.13 3.73
N ASP A 131 -14.15 6.02 3.43
CA ASP A 131 -13.33 7.14 2.95
C ASP A 131 -12.77 6.79 1.56
N ALA A 132 -13.52 7.18 0.53
CA ALA A 132 -13.14 6.93 -0.86
C ALA A 132 -11.78 7.53 -1.22
N SER A 133 -11.41 8.66 -0.60
CA SER A 133 -10.11 9.28 -0.85
C SER A 133 -8.98 8.39 -0.33
N LYS A 134 -9.10 7.81 0.86
CA LYS A 134 -8.10 6.85 1.36
C LYS A 134 -7.99 5.61 0.49
N VAL A 135 -9.12 5.07 0.02
CA VAL A 135 -9.13 3.92 -0.91
C VAL A 135 -8.37 4.26 -2.19
N GLU A 136 -8.64 5.42 -2.78
CA GLU A 136 -7.96 5.92 -3.98
C GLU A 136 -6.45 6.07 -3.74
N HIS A 137 -6.04 6.77 -2.68
CA HIS A 137 -4.63 6.97 -2.35
C HIS A 137 -3.89 5.65 -2.10
N LEU A 138 -4.48 4.70 -1.37
CA LEU A 138 -3.88 3.39 -1.16
C LEU A 138 -3.73 2.60 -2.46
N THR A 139 -4.72 2.72 -3.33
CA THR A 139 -4.72 2.09 -4.66
C THR A 139 -3.65 2.70 -5.56
N GLU A 140 -3.56 4.03 -5.62
CA GLU A 140 -2.51 4.72 -6.39
C GLU A 140 -1.11 4.43 -5.85
N LEU A 141 -0.95 4.36 -4.52
CA LEU A 141 0.32 4.02 -3.86
C LEU A 141 0.80 2.64 -4.26
N ILE A 142 -0.05 1.61 -4.17
CA ILE A 142 0.36 0.25 -4.49
C ILE A 142 0.61 0.06 -6.00
N LEU A 143 -0.17 0.72 -6.85
CA LEU A 143 0.08 0.73 -8.30
C LEU A 143 1.40 1.42 -8.62
N THR A 144 1.68 2.57 -8.01
CA THR A 144 2.95 3.29 -8.18
C THR A 144 4.13 2.45 -7.68
N TYR A 145 3.97 1.77 -6.54
CA TYR A 145 4.99 0.86 -6.00
C TYR A 145 5.28 -0.26 -7.00
N ARG A 146 4.25 -0.94 -7.53
CA ARG A 146 4.40 -2.00 -8.54
C ARG A 146 5.11 -1.51 -9.80
N GLU A 147 4.69 -0.35 -10.32
CA GLU A 147 5.31 0.26 -11.50
C GLU A 147 6.80 0.57 -11.25
N LEU A 148 7.11 1.21 -10.12
CA LEU A 148 8.48 1.58 -9.78
C LEU A 148 9.36 0.38 -9.46
N TYR A 149 8.82 -0.65 -8.82
CA TYR A 149 9.54 -1.88 -8.53
C TYR A 149 10.02 -2.56 -9.83
N ALA A 150 9.24 -2.47 -10.91
CA ALA A 150 9.61 -3.04 -12.21
C ALA A 150 10.68 -2.23 -12.96
N VAL A 151 10.82 -0.93 -12.72
CA VAL A 151 11.66 -0.03 -13.54
C VAL A 151 12.80 0.65 -12.78
N ASN A 152 12.76 0.68 -11.46
CA ASN A 152 13.71 1.41 -10.61
C ASN A 152 14.38 0.49 -9.60
N GLN A 153 15.67 0.22 -9.81
CA GLN A 153 16.49 -0.61 -8.91
C GLN A 153 16.60 -0.07 -7.48
N GLY A 154 16.50 1.26 -7.29
CA GLY A 154 16.45 1.86 -5.96
C GLY A 154 15.22 1.41 -5.20
N VAL A 155 14.06 1.36 -5.87
CA VAL A 155 12.80 0.91 -5.27
C VAL A 155 12.80 -0.59 -4.98
N LEU A 156 13.42 -1.40 -5.85
CA LEU A 156 13.65 -2.82 -5.60
C LEU A 156 14.43 -3.08 -4.29
N MET A 157 15.41 -2.22 -4.00
CA MET A 157 16.22 -2.25 -2.80
C MET A 157 15.62 -1.44 -1.63
N GLU A 158 14.41 -0.90 -1.79
CA GLU A 158 13.75 0.00 -0.84
C GLU A 158 14.65 1.17 -0.39
N ALA A 159 15.51 1.60 -1.31
CA ALA A 159 16.54 2.60 -1.09
C ALA A 159 16.20 3.89 -1.86
N ILE A 160 16.61 5.02 -1.28
CA ILE A 160 16.43 6.33 -1.89
C ILE A 160 17.77 6.80 -2.41
N GLU A 161 17.80 7.13 -3.69
CA GLU A 161 18.99 7.70 -4.32
C GLU A 161 19.25 9.12 -3.79
N GLN A 162 20.47 9.36 -3.32
CA GLN A 162 20.90 10.69 -2.90
C GLN A 162 21.44 11.49 -4.09
N LEU A 163 20.92 12.70 -4.29
CA LEU A 163 21.43 13.62 -5.31
C LEU A 163 22.75 14.24 -4.85
N LEU A 164 23.81 13.99 -5.60
CA LEU A 164 25.11 14.62 -5.38
C LEU A 164 25.13 16.01 -6.01
N VAL A 165 25.32 17.02 -5.17
CA VAL A 165 25.52 18.42 -5.56
C VAL A 165 26.78 18.96 -4.89
N ASN A 166 27.29 20.09 -5.36
CA ASN A 166 28.40 20.75 -4.67
C ASN A 166 28.01 21.20 -3.25
N VAL A 167 29.02 21.37 -2.40
CA VAL A 167 28.83 21.71 -0.99
C VAL A 167 28.08 23.04 -0.82
N ASP A 168 28.34 24.01 -1.68
CA ASP A 168 27.71 25.34 -1.61
C ASP A 168 26.20 25.28 -1.87
N VAL A 169 25.76 24.54 -2.89
CA VAL A 169 24.32 24.34 -3.16
C VAL A 169 23.69 23.57 -2.01
N LYS A 170 24.34 22.51 -1.51
CA LYS A 170 23.82 21.74 -0.38
C LYS A 170 23.62 22.63 0.86
N ASN A 171 24.60 23.46 1.19
CA ASN A 171 24.52 24.37 2.34
C ASN A 171 23.44 25.44 2.16
N THR A 172 23.31 25.98 0.95
CA THR A 172 22.25 26.94 0.61
C THR A 172 20.87 26.32 0.79
N VAL A 173 20.68 25.10 0.28
CA VAL A 173 19.42 24.36 0.43
C VAL A 173 19.12 24.05 1.89
N VAL A 174 20.09 23.55 2.66
CA VAL A 174 19.89 23.26 4.10
C VAL A 174 19.53 24.53 4.87
N THR A 175 20.15 25.67 4.55
CA THR A 175 19.84 26.97 5.16
C THR A 175 18.42 27.41 4.82
N ALA A 176 17.98 27.23 3.57
CA ALA A 176 16.62 27.54 3.16
C ALA A 176 15.59 26.63 3.85
N LEU A 177 15.88 25.33 3.96
CA LEU A 177 15.05 24.38 4.70
C LEU A 177 14.94 24.76 6.17
N GLN A 178 16.06 25.09 6.82
CA GLN A 178 16.08 25.56 8.20
C GLN A 178 15.21 26.80 8.40
N ALA A 179 15.36 27.81 7.54
CA ALA A 179 14.56 29.03 7.62
C ALA A 179 13.05 28.74 7.43
N ALA A 180 12.69 27.80 6.55
CA ALA A 180 11.31 27.37 6.37
C ALA A 180 10.77 26.64 7.61
N THR A 181 11.54 25.72 8.19
CA THR A 181 11.16 24.99 9.41
C THR A 181 11.03 25.94 10.61
N ASP A 182 11.92 26.93 10.74
CA ASP A 182 11.89 27.88 11.85
C ASP A 182 10.66 28.80 11.79
N ARG A 183 10.11 29.07 10.60
CA ARG A 183 8.81 29.75 10.45
C ARG A 183 7.65 28.86 10.90
N LEU A 184 7.70 27.56 10.63
CA LEU A 184 6.69 26.60 11.07
C LEU A 184 6.68 26.42 12.60
N LYS A 185 7.82 26.59 13.28
CA LYS A 185 7.88 26.59 14.76
C LYS A 185 7.08 27.72 15.42
N GLN A 186 6.48 28.64 14.68
CA GLN A 186 5.54 29.58 15.29
C GLN A 186 4.23 28.89 15.69
N ASP A 187 3.91 27.76 15.07
CA ASP A 187 2.79 26.89 15.42
C ASP A 187 3.22 25.88 16.52
N PRO A 188 2.53 25.85 17.68
CA PRO A 188 2.78 24.89 18.75
C PRO A 188 2.75 23.42 18.31
N HIS A 189 1.96 23.08 17.28
CA HIS A 189 1.86 21.71 16.77
C HIS A 189 3.03 21.32 15.85
N SER A 190 3.80 22.30 15.35
CA SER A 190 4.83 22.11 14.33
C SER A 190 6.27 22.18 14.87
N GLN A 191 6.44 22.17 16.20
CA GLN A 191 7.76 22.25 16.87
C GLN A 191 8.68 21.05 16.58
N ARG A 192 8.08 19.89 16.31
CA ARG A 192 8.76 18.62 16.00
C ARG A 192 8.57 18.32 14.52
N SER A 193 9.39 18.93 13.68
CA SER A 193 9.20 18.91 12.23
C SER A 193 10.48 18.58 11.48
N HIS A 194 10.29 18.01 10.30
CA HIS A 194 11.32 17.79 9.31
C HIS A 194 10.98 18.61 8.08
N SER A 195 12.00 19.18 7.44
CA SER A 195 11.87 19.76 6.11
C SER A 195 12.80 19.00 5.18
N LEU A 196 12.23 18.48 4.10
CA LEU A 196 12.87 17.59 3.15
C LEU A 196 12.78 18.21 1.77
N LEU A 197 13.83 18.07 0.96
CA LEU A 197 13.79 18.43 -0.45
C LEU A 197 14.14 17.23 -1.32
N PHE A 198 13.21 16.91 -2.21
CA PHE A 198 13.40 15.96 -3.30
C PHE A 198 13.48 16.71 -4.63
N VAL A 199 14.33 16.23 -5.53
CA VAL A 199 14.42 16.70 -6.92
C VAL A 199 14.03 15.52 -7.80
N GLY A 200 12.80 15.55 -8.31
CA GLY A 200 12.18 14.36 -8.89
C GLY A 200 12.08 13.23 -7.86
N SER A 201 12.64 12.06 -8.17
CA SER A 201 12.70 10.90 -7.28
C SER A 201 13.94 10.88 -6.36
N LYS A 202 14.85 11.86 -6.45
CA LYS A 202 16.13 11.84 -5.72
C LYS A 202 16.08 12.73 -4.48
N PHE A 203 16.64 12.23 -3.38
CA PHE A 203 16.73 12.99 -2.12
C PHE A 203 17.93 13.95 -2.15
N LEU A 204 17.69 15.24 -1.92
CA LEU A 204 18.75 16.25 -1.92
C LEU A 204 19.24 16.57 -0.50
N ALA A 205 18.33 17.00 0.37
CA ALA A 205 18.68 17.47 1.70
C ALA A 205 17.52 17.37 2.69
N ARG A 206 17.88 17.30 3.97
CA ARG A 206 16.95 17.41 5.10
C ARG A 206 17.45 18.40 6.12
N TYR A 207 16.51 19.05 6.77
CA TYR A 207 16.69 19.70 8.06
C TYR A 207 15.67 19.14 9.05
N SER A 208 16.04 19.03 10.32
CA SER A 208 15.19 18.45 11.36
C SER A 208 15.35 19.26 12.62
N THR A 209 14.25 19.56 13.31
CA THR A 209 14.34 20.28 14.58
C THR A 209 14.97 19.39 15.65
N ARG A 210 15.59 20.00 16.66
CA ARG A 210 16.29 19.26 17.73
C ARG A 210 15.37 18.30 18.52
N GLN A 211 14.07 18.58 18.56
CA GLN A 211 13.08 17.78 19.27
C GLN A 211 12.35 16.78 18.36
N ALA A 212 12.65 16.79 17.06
CA ALA A 212 12.07 15.84 16.12
C ALA A 212 12.66 14.45 16.34
N GLN A 213 11.82 13.43 16.22
CA GLN A 213 12.28 12.04 16.25
C GLN A 213 13.09 11.74 14.99
N GLU A 214 13.94 10.73 15.04
CA GLU A 214 14.67 10.31 13.84
C GLU A 214 13.70 9.69 12.83
N LEU A 215 13.79 10.11 11.57
CA LEU A 215 13.04 9.50 10.48
C LEU A 215 13.68 8.16 10.12
N ALA A 216 12.88 7.08 10.15
CA ALA A 216 13.34 5.79 9.71
C ALA A 216 13.53 5.76 8.18
N ALA A 217 14.35 4.82 7.69
CA ALA A 217 14.57 4.66 6.25
C ALA A 217 13.25 4.37 5.50
N VAL A 218 12.35 3.58 6.11
CA VAL A 218 11.02 3.28 5.58
C VAL A 218 10.14 4.53 5.47
N ASP A 219 10.23 5.47 6.43
CA ASP A 219 9.47 6.73 6.37
C ASP A 219 9.93 7.57 5.18
N MET A 220 11.25 7.67 4.99
CA MET A 220 11.83 8.39 3.87
C MET A 220 11.42 7.77 2.53
N PHE A 221 11.42 6.43 2.46
CA PHE A 221 11.04 5.70 1.25
C PHE A 221 9.56 5.92 0.91
N PHE A 222 8.69 5.84 1.92
CA PHE A 222 7.27 6.14 1.77
C PHE A 222 7.02 7.58 1.29
N LEU A 223 7.69 8.58 1.88
CA LEU A 223 7.58 9.98 1.44
C LEU A 223 8.05 10.16 -0.01
N ASN A 224 9.12 9.48 -0.40
CA ASN A 224 9.59 9.51 -1.79
C ASN A 224 8.55 8.89 -2.74
N LEU A 225 7.96 7.76 -2.37
CA LEU A 225 6.91 7.11 -3.14
C LEU A 225 5.68 8.02 -3.31
N LEU A 226 5.24 8.68 -2.23
CA LEU A 226 4.15 9.67 -2.28
C LEU A 226 4.45 10.82 -3.25
N CYS A 227 5.66 11.39 -3.21
CA CYS A 227 6.05 12.45 -4.14
C CYS A 227 6.01 11.97 -5.60
N GLN A 228 6.46 10.74 -5.86
CA GLN A 228 6.43 10.16 -7.21
C GLN A 228 5.01 9.85 -7.69
N MET A 229 4.15 9.32 -6.80
CA MET A 229 2.73 9.09 -7.08
C MET A 229 2.05 10.39 -7.53
N HIS A 230 2.17 11.47 -6.75
CA HIS A 230 1.55 12.76 -7.10
C HIS A 230 2.10 13.39 -8.37
N THR A 231 3.41 13.23 -8.64
CA THR A 231 4.02 13.73 -9.89
C THR A 231 3.44 12.99 -11.09
N ARG A 232 3.32 11.67 -11.01
CA ARG A 232 2.75 10.83 -12.09
C ARG A 232 1.25 11.08 -12.30
N CYS A 233 0.46 11.24 -11.24
CA CYS A 233 -0.95 11.59 -11.38
C CYS A 233 -1.12 12.94 -12.08
N SER A 234 -0.25 13.91 -11.78
CA SER A 234 -0.25 15.23 -12.46
C SER A 234 0.13 15.13 -13.95
N GLU A 235 1.01 14.20 -14.32
CA GLU A 235 1.38 13.95 -15.73
C GLU A 235 0.25 13.26 -16.50
N ARG A 236 -0.50 12.34 -15.89
CA ARG A 236 -1.64 11.66 -16.53
C ARG A 236 -2.84 12.58 -16.81
N GLN A 237 -2.94 13.70 -16.09
CA GLN A 237 -4.02 14.68 -16.24
C GLN A 237 -3.72 15.76 -17.29
N ARG A 238 -2.53 15.79 -17.88
CA ARG A 238 -2.11 16.73 -18.93
C ARG A 238 -2.14 16.07 -20.30
#